data_AF-A0A954XUH3-F1
#
_entry.id   AF-A0A954XUH3-F1
#
_cell.length_a   1.000
_cell.length_b   1.000
_cell.length_c   1.000
_cell.angle_alpha   90.00
_cell.angle_beta   90.00
_cell.angle_gamma   90.00
#
_symmetry.space_group_name_H-M   'P 1'
#
loop_
_entity.id
_entity.type
_entity.pdbx_description
1 polymer ?
#
loop_
_entity_poly.entity_id
_entity_poly.type
_entity_poly.pdbx_seq_one_letter_code
_entity_poly.pdbx_strand_id
1 'polypeptide(L)'
;RTYDVLCLLDLLQEFGHREVSLVAKGWGTVPATLAAVLHDAVKQVTLKNSLSSYSELAEAETYDWPLSAMLPGVLRHFDLPDCYSELEAKKLIQIDPWGSRYVY
;
A
#
# COMPACT_ATOMS: atom_id res chain seq x y z
N ARG A 1 5.69 1.86 10.00
CA ARG A 1 4.22 1.98 9.84
C ARG A 1 3.57 0.70 9.33
N THR A 2 4.13 -0.01 8.34
CA THR A 2 3.60 -1.34 7.94
C THR A 2 3.48 -2.30 9.12
N TYR A 3 4.52 -2.36 9.96
CA TYR A 3 4.53 -3.16 11.18
C TYR A 3 3.35 -2.84 12.12
N ASP A 4 3.06 -1.55 12.33
CA ASP A 4 1.94 -1.11 13.17
C ASP A 4 0.59 -1.60 12.62
N VAL A 5 0.42 -1.62 11.29
CA VAL A 5 -0.79 -2.16 10.64
C VAL A 5 -0.88 -3.68 10.82
N LEU A 6 0.25 -4.39 10.69
CA LEU A 6 0.31 -5.84 10.91
C LEU A 6 -0.08 -6.20 12.35
N CYS A 7 0.51 -5.53 13.36
CA CYS A 7 0.15 -5.79 14.76
C CYS A 7 -1.33 -5.53 15.05
N LEU A 8 -1.93 -4.52 14.41
CA LEU A 8 -3.38 -4.28 14.54
C LEU A 8 -4.20 -5.41 13.90
N LEU A 9 -3.77 -5.93 12.75
CA LEU A 9 -4.44 -7.05 12.08
C LEU A 9 -4.33 -8.34 12.90
N ASP A 10 -3.17 -8.61 13.51
CA ASP A 10 -2.97 -9.72 14.45
C ASP A 10 -3.93 -9.58 15.65
N LEU A 11 -3.99 -8.39 16.26
CA LEU A 11 -4.90 -8.11 17.37
C LEU A 11 -6.37 -8.34 16.98
N LEU A 12 -6.79 -7.89 15.79
CA LEU A 12 -8.15 -8.11 15.30
C LEU A 12 -8.47 -9.60 15.12
N GLN A 13 -7.50 -10.39 14.63
CA GLN A 13 -7.66 -11.85 14.53
C GLN A 13 -7.79 -12.53 15.89
N GLU A 14 -7.05 -12.08 16.91
CA GLU A 14 -7.16 -12.59 18.28
C GLU A 14 -8.58 -12.39 18.85
N PHE A 15 -9.24 -11.28 18.49
CA PHE A 15 -10.65 -11.03 18.85
C PHE A 15 -11.67 -11.70 17.92
N GLY A 16 -11.22 -12.53 16.97
CA GLY A 16 -12.08 -13.33 16.08
C GLY A 16 -12.44 -12.67 14.75
N HIS A 17 -11.90 -11.49 14.44
CA HIS A 17 -12.13 -10.81 13.15
C HIS A 17 -11.18 -11.35 12.08
N ARG A 18 -11.69 -12.21 11.19
CA ARG A 18 -10.90 -12.88 10.14
C ARG A 18 -11.08 -12.30 8.73
N GLU A 19 -12.04 -11.40 8.57
CA GLU A 19 -12.32 -10.71 7.31
C GLU A 19 -12.27 -9.21 7.56
N VAL A 20 -11.18 -8.59 7.14
CA VAL A 20 -10.89 -7.17 7.34
C VAL A 20 -10.90 -6.46 6.00
N SER A 21 -11.61 -5.33 5.93
CA SER A 21 -11.52 -4.37 4.83
C SER A 21 -10.56 -3.25 5.23
N LEU A 22 -9.45 -3.11 4.49
CA LEU A 22 -8.43 -2.10 4.76
C LEU A 22 -8.65 -0.89 3.85
N VAL A 23 -8.76 0.31 4.45
CA VAL A 23 -8.95 1.56 3.72
C VAL A 23 -7.83 2.53 4.06
N ALA A 24 -7.18 3.09 3.03
CA ALA A 24 -6.07 4.03 3.21
C ALA A 24 -6.11 5.18 2.21
N LYS A 25 -5.52 6.31 2.59
CA LYS A 25 -5.46 7.52 1.76
C LYS A 25 -4.06 8.14 1.75
N GLY A 26 -3.60 8.60 0.59
CA GLY A 26 -2.34 9.32 0.43
C GLY A 26 -1.15 8.51 0.93
N TRP A 27 -0.32 9.08 1.79
CA TRP A 27 0.89 8.40 2.32
C TRP A 27 0.61 7.13 3.11
N GLY A 28 -0.60 6.99 3.68
CA GLY A 28 -1.00 5.77 4.38
C GLY A 28 -1.20 4.57 3.45
N THR A 29 -1.30 4.78 2.14
CA THR A 29 -1.51 3.71 1.17
C THR A 29 -0.30 2.80 1.06
N VAL A 30 0.93 3.32 1.13
CA VAL A 30 2.16 2.50 1.05
C VAL A 30 2.22 1.43 2.16
N PRO A 31 2.13 1.77 3.47
CA PRO A 31 2.13 0.75 4.52
C PRO A 31 0.89 -0.14 4.47
N ALA A 32 -0.26 0.37 4.01
CA ALA A 32 -1.48 -0.43 3.86
C ALA A 32 -1.34 -1.49 2.75
N THR A 33 -0.78 -1.13 1.59
CA THR A 33 -0.49 -2.05 0.49
C THR A 33 0.41 -3.19 0.97
N LEU A 34 1.54 -2.84 1.60
CA LEU A 34 2.51 -3.84 2.07
C LEU A 34 1.90 -4.77 3.14
N ALA A 35 1.15 -4.22 4.10
CA ALA A 35 0.49 -5.03 5.12
C ALA A 35 -0.60 -5.94 4.52
N ALA A 36 -1.36 -5.43 3.56
CA ALA A 36 -2.39 -6.19 2.88
C ALA A 36 -1.81 -7.33 2.04
N VAL A 37 -0.65 -7.17 1.43
CA VAL A 37 0.05 -8.27 0.74
C VAL A 37 0.45 -9.35 1.76
N LEU A 38 1.02 -8.96 2.89
CA LEU A 38 1.59 -9.88 3.88
C LEU A 38 0.56 -10.61 4.75
N HIS A 39 -0.66 -10.10 4.91
CA HIS A 39 -1.60 -10.58 5.93
C HIS A 39 -2.92 -11.12 5.35
N ASP A 40 -3.28 -12.35 5.71
CA ASP A 40 -4.42 -13.07 5.13
C ASP A 40 -5.79 -12.64 5.65
N ALA A 41 -5.88 -11.96 6.82
CA ALA A 41 -7.16 -11.42 7.29
C ALA A 41 -7.73 -10.35 6.34
N VAL A 42 -6.88 -9.68 5.56
CA VAL A 42 -7.33 -8.62 4.66
C VAL A 42 -8.01 -9.27 3.44
N LYS A 43 -9.30 -8.98 3.25
CA LYS A 43 -10.12 -9.52 2.14
C LYS A 43 -10.57 -8.46 1.14
N GLN A 44 -10.46 -7.19 1.52
CA GLN A 44 -10.77 -6.05 0.66
C GLN A 44 -9.78 -4.93 0.94
N VAL A 45 -9.32 -4.25 -0.12
CA VAL A 45 -8.43 -3.10 0.01
C VAL A 45 -8.98 -1.94 -0.80
N THR A 46 -9.13 -0.77 -0.18
CA THR A 46 -9.47 0.48 -0.87
C THR A 46 -8.37 1.51 -0.64
N LEU A 47 -7.72 1.92 -1.71
CA LEU A 47 -6.64 2.90 -1.69
C LEU A 47 -7.06 4.15 -2.44
N LYS A 48 -7.09 5.28 -1.74
CA LYS A 48 -7.29 6.59 -2.37
C LYS A 48 -5.96 7.32 -2.47
N ASN A 49 -5.63 7.86 -3.65
CA ASN A 49 -4.42 8.65 -3.86
C ASN A 49 -3.15 7.85 -3.53
N SER A 50 -3.11 6.58 -3.96
CA SER A 50 -1.95 5.71 -3.78
C SER A 50 -0.82 6.04 -4.75
N LEU A 51 0.43 5.84 -4.33
CA LEU A 51 1.58 5.93 -5.23
C LEU A 51 1.45 4.86 -6.31
N SER A 52 1.53 5.26 -7.57
CA SER A 52 1.43 4.37 -8.74
C SER A 52 2.58 3.36 -8.79
N SER A 53 3.82 3.82 -8.64
CA SER A 53 5.02 3.02 -8.84
C SER A 53 6.24 3.65 -8.14
N TYR A 54 7.09 2.80 -7.57
CA TYR A 54 8.43 3.16 -7.12
C TYR A 54 9.37 3.42 -8.29
N SER A 55 9.23 2.71 -9.43
CA SER A 55 10.05 2.95 -10.62
C SER A 55 9.78 4.34 -11.19
N GLU A 56 8.51 4.71 -11.36
CA GLU A 56 8.12 6.05 -11.80
C GLU A 56 8.66 7.13 -10.84
N LEU A 57 8.56 6.89 -9.53
CA LEU A 57 9.08 7.80 -8.52
C LEU A 57 10.61 7.95 -8.57
N ALA A 58 11.33 6.86 -8.86
CA ALA A 58 12.79 6.85 -8.94
C ALA A 58 13.32 7.53 -10.21
N GLU A 59 12.55 7.49 -11.30
CA GLU A 59 12.88 8.15 -12.58
C GLU A 59 12.51 9.64 -12.60
N ALA A 60 11.65 10.08 -11.68
CA ALA A 60 11.21 11.46 -11.61
C ALA A 60 12.30 12.42 -11.09
N GLU A 61 12.52 13.53 -11.79
CA GLU A 61 13.45 14.58 -11.37
C GLU A 61 13.02 15.24 -10.04
N THR A 62 11.71 15.28 -9.79
CA THR A 62 11.11 15.86 -8.58
C THR A 62 9.87 15.08 -8.20
N TYR A 63 9.59 15.00 -6.90
CA TYR A 63 8.46 14.26 -6.37
C TYR A 63 7.93 14.90 -5.08
N ASP A 64 6.64 14.69 -4.81
CA ASP A 64 5.98 15.25 -3.63
C ASP A 64 5.99 14.28 -2.44
N TRP A 65 6.30 13.00 -2.67
CA TRP A 65 6.25 11.93 -1.67
C TRP A 65 7.34 12.07 -0.60
N PRO A 66 7.02 11.79 0.68
CA PRO A 66 8.01 11.85 1.74
C PRO A 66 9.02 10.71 1.59
N LEU A 67 10.27 10.96 2.00
CA LEU A 67 11.34 9.93 1.99
C LEU A 67 10.94 8.68 2.79
N SER A 68 10.09 8.82 3.82
CA SER A 68 9.58 7.69 4.60
C SER A 68 8.68 6.73 3.83
N ALA A 69 8.22 7.09 2.61
CA ALA A 69 7.49 6.21 1.72
C ALA A 69 8.41 5.32 0.86
N MET A 70 9.71 5.63 0.80
CA MET A 70 10.69 4.91 -0.01
C MET A 70 11.34 3.78 0.80
N LEU A 71 11.24 2.56 0.27
CA LEU A 71 11.90 1.39 0.83
C LEU A 71 13.29 1.20 0.19
N PRO A 72 14.39 1.21 0.96
CA PRO A 72 15.73 1.09 0.39
C PRO A 72 15.92 -0.17 -0.45
N GLY A 73 16.20 0.03 -1.74
CA GLY A 73 16.48 -1.08 -2.67
C GLY A 73 15.28 -1.93 -3.08
N VAL A 74 14.05 -1.45 -2.85
CA VAL A 74 12.82 -2.18 -3.16
C VAL A 74 12.75 -2.65 -4.62
N LEU A 75 13.17 -1.81 -5.56
CA LEU A 75 13.18 -2.11 -7.00
C LEU A 75 14.12 -3.26 -7.42
N ARG A 76 14.98 -3.76 -6.53
CA ARG A 76 15.72 -5.01 -6.76
C ARG A 76 14.87 -6.26 -6.54
N HIS A 77 13.68 -6.11 -5.96
CA HIS A 77 12.82 -7.19 -5.52
C HIS A 77 11.42 -7.09 -6.12
N PHE A 78 10.78 -5.91 -6.07
CA PHE A 78 9.44 -5.67 -6.59
C PHE A 78 9.16 -4.17 -6.76
N ASP A 79 8.06 -3.85 -7.42
CA ASP A 79 7.44 -2.53 -7.50
C ASP A 79 5.99 -2.57 -6.96
N LEU A 80 5.39 -1.41 -6.66
CA LEU A 80 4.00 -1.30 -6.21
C LEU A 80 2.97 -1.90 -7.17
N PRO A 81 3.12 -1.82 -8.52
CA PRO A 81 2.25 -2.55 -9.44
C PRO A 81 2.22 -4.06 -9.20
N ASP A 82 3.34 -4.67 -8.81
CA ASP A 82 3.38 -6.10 -8.46
C ASP A 82 2.50 -6.38 -7.23
N CYS A 83 2.63 -5.53 -6.20
CA CYS A 83 1.76 -5.60 -5.03
C CYS A 83 0.28 -5.39 -5.39
N TYR A 84 -0.03 -4.44 -6.27
CA TYR A 84 -1.41 -4.18 -6.67
C TYR A 84 -2.02 -5.36 -7.42
N SER A 85 -1.25 -6.02 -8.28
CA SER A 85 -1.68 -7.24 -8.96
C SER A 85 -2.00 -8.36 -7.97
N GLU A 86 -1.15 -8.60 -6.97
CA GLU A 86 -1.43 -9.57 -5.89
C GLU A 86 -2.70 -9.21 -5.09
N LEU A 87 -2.95 -7.91 -4.90
CA LEU A 87 -4.13 -7.42 -4.17
C LEU A 87 -5.43 -7.47 -4.98
N GLU A 88 -5.41 -7.78 -6.28
CA GLU A 88 -6.63 -8.02 -7.07
C GLU A 88 -7.45 -9.18 -6.48
N ALA A 89 -6.78 -10.24 -6.01
CA ALA A 89 -7.39 -11.36 -5.29
C ALA A 89 -8.08 -10.91 -3.98
N LYS A 90 -7.67 -9.76 -3.43
CA LYS A 90 -8.23 -9.08 -2.25
C LYS A 90 -9.11 -7.89 -2.65
N LYS A 91 -9.77 -7.94 -3.81
CA LYS A 91 -10.77 -6.97 -4.28
C LYS A 91 -10.28 -5.51 -4.20
N LEU A 92 -9.06 -5.28 -4.67
CA LEU A 92 -8.45 -3.96 -4.67
C LEU A 92 -9.31 -2.93 -5.41
N ILE A 93 -9.52 -1.78 -4.78
CA ILE A 93 -10.12 -0.59 -5.39
C ILE A 93 -9.11 0.56 -5.25
N GLN A 94 -8.63 1.07 -6.38
CA GLN A 94 -7.81 2.27 -6.42
C GLN A 94 -8.64 3.46 -6.90
N ILE A 95 -8.57 4.57 -6.17
CA ILE A 95 -9.29 5.81 -6.45
C ILE A 95 -8.24 6.90 -6.63
N ASP A 96 -8.22 7.53 -7.80
CA ASP A 96 -7.34 8.66 -8.14
C ASP A 96 -5.86 8.43 -7.74
N PRO A 97 -5.21 7.33 -8.19
CA PRO A 97 -3.81 7.10 -7.86
C PRO A 97 -2.93 8.27 -8.34
N TRP A 98 -1.87 8.55 -7.58
CA TRP A 98 -0.92 9.61 -7.86
C TRP A 98 0.39 9.02 -8.38
N GLY A 99 1.00 9.73 -9.33
CA GLY A 99 2.36 9.47 -9.79
C GLY A 99 3.41 9.95 -8.79
N SER A 100 4.55 10.38 -9.32
CA SER A 100 5.59 11.08 -8.54
C SER A 100 5.11 12.38 -7.88
N ARG A 101 4.04 13.00 -8.40
CA ARG A 101 3.43 14.24 -7.89
C ARG A 101 1.94 14.07 -7.59
N TYR A 102 1.42 14.92 -6.71
CA TYR A 102 0.00 14.93 -6.36
C TYR A 102 -0.85 15.53 -7.48
N VAL A 103 -2.05 14.97 -7.65
CA VAL A 103 -3.09 15.50 -8.55
C VAL A 103 -4.25 16.01 -7.68
N TYR A 104 -4.61 17.29 -7.86
CA TYR A 104 -5.64 18.00 -7.09
C TYR A 104 -6.90 18.25 -7.91
#